data_AF-A0A3C1Y2T2-F1
#
_entry.id   AF-A0A3C1Y2T2-F1
#
_cell.length_a   1.000
_cell.length_b   1.000
_cell.length_c   1.000
_cell.angle_alpha   90.00
_cell.angle_beta   90.00
_cell.angle_gamma   90.00
#
_symmetry.space_group_name_H-M   'P 1'
#
loop_
_entity.id
_entity.type
_entity.pdbx_description
1 polymer ?
#
loop_
_entity_poly.entity_id
_entity_poly.type
_entity_poly.pdbx_seq_one_letter_code
_entity_poly.pdbx_strand_id
1 'polypeptide(L)'
;ADTPACLRGFAPIPRQPLPFQSVVVASDNDPYCALERARVFAADWGSRVVLLPGAGHINAESGLADWPQGLKLLGALRRRASWRIPPPAKRIPPIPVYDL
;
A
#
# COMPACT_ATOMS: atom_id res chain seq x y z
N ALA A 1 21.04 6.75 2.63
CA ALA A 1 20.39 8.07 2.61
C ALA A 1 19.73 8.27 3.96
N ASP A 2 20.08 9.34 4.65
CA ASP A 2 19.78 9.58 6.07
C ASP A 2 18.28 9.65 6.36
N THR A 3 17.71 8.56 6.87
CA THR A 3 16.36 8.57 7.43
C THR A 3 16.35 9.47 8.68
N PRO A 4 15.49 10.50 8.74
CA PRO A 4 15.34 11.37 9.91
C PRO A 4 15.18 10.58 11.19
N ALA A 5 15.74 11.06 12.31
CA ALA A 5 15.75 10.34 13.58
C ALA A 5 14.34 9.93 14.04
N CYS A 6 13.36 10.81 13.83
CA CYS A 6 11.95 10.57 14.15
C CYS A 6 11.34 9.37 13.37
N LEU A 7 11.91 9.00 12.22
CA LEU A 7 11.41 7.89 11.40
C LEU A 7 12.15 6.56 11.62
N ARG A 8 13.26 6.56 12.36
CA ARG A 8 14.08 5.35 12.55
C ARG A 8 13.32 4.26 13.31
N GLY A 9 12.36 4.63 14.17
CA GLY A 9 11.51 3.70 14.90
C GLY A 9 10.56 2.86 14.02
N PHE A 10 10.36 3.25 12.75
CA PHE A 10 9.55 2.48 11.80
C PHE A 10 10.38 1.42 11.03
N ALA A 11 11.67 1.30 11.32
CA ALA A 11 12.53 0.30 10.70
C ALA A 11 12.44 -1.07 11.43
N PRO A 12 12.60 -2.19 10.70
CA PRO A 12 12.69 -2.27 9.24
C PRO A 12 11.32 -2.12 8.59
N ILE A 13 11.26 -1.40 7.46
CA ILE A 13 10.04 -1.30 6.66
C ILE A 13 9.88 -2.64 5.91
N PRO A 14 8.70 -3.30 5.95
CA PRO A 14 8.46 -4.52 5.21
C PRO A 14 8.72 -4.35 3.70
N ARG A 15 9.39 -5.33 3.09
CA ARG A 15 9.81 -5.31 1.67
C ARG A 15 9.15 -6.42 0.84
N GLN A 16 8.08 -7.02 1.38
CA GLN A 16 7.37 -8.13 0.75
C GLN A 16 5.99 -7.68 0.23
N PRO A 17 5.45 -8.34 -0.81
CA PRO A 17 4.13 -8.04 -1.33
C PRO A 17 3.04 -8.12 -0.26
N LEU A 18 2.10 -7.19 -0.28
CA LEU A 18 0.97 -7.20 0.64
C LEU A 18 -0.05 -8.27 0.20
N PRO A 19 -0.65 -9.04 1.14
CA PRO A 19 -1.60 -10.12 0.80
C PRO A 19 -2.99 -9.60 0.41
N PHE A 20 -3.14 -8.30 0.16
CA PHE A 20 -4.39 -7.62 -0.16
C PHE A 20 -4.16 -6.50 -1.16
N GLN A 21 -5.24 -6.08 -1.83
CA GLN A 21 -5.21 -4.96 -2.76
C GLN A 21 -4.83 -3.68 -2.01
N SER A 22 -3.80 -2.99 -2.53
CA SER A 22 -3.24 -1.79 -1.90
C SER A 22 -2.94 -0.70 -2.93
N VAL A 23 -2.82 0.53 -2.44
CA VAL A 23 -2.38 1.71 -3.19
C VAL A 23 -1.44 2.52 -2.31
N VAL A 24 -0.32 2.97 -2.87
CA VAL A 24 0.57 3.96 -2.28
C VAL A 24 0.23 5.32 -2.89
N VAL A 25 -0.04 6.30 -2.03
CA VAL A 25 -0.18 7.70 -2.43
C VAL A 25 1.04 8.44 -1.91
N ALA A 26 1.80 9.09 -2.79
CA ALA A 26 3.04 9.77 -2.45
C ALA A 26 3.08 11.17 -3.05
N SER A 27 3.77 12.09 -2.39
CA SER A 27 4.08 13.41 -2.94
C SER A 27 5.45 13.42 -3.62
N ASP A 28 5.63 14.28 -4.61
CA ASP A 28 6.93 14.52 -5.24
C ASP A 28 7.85 15.45 -4.44
N ASN A 29 7.32 16.14 -3.41
CA ASN A 29 8.05 17.05 -2.54
C ASN A 29 7.95 16.68 -1.04
N ASP A 30 7.78 15.39 -0.71
CA ASP A 30 7.76 14.91 0.68
C ASP A 30 9.18 15.02 1.32
N PRO A 31 9.35 15.80 2.41
CA PRO A 31 10.65 15.97 3.07
C PRO A 31 11.15 14.72 3.81
N TYR A 32 10.27 13.75 4.07
CA TYR A 32 10.55 12.55 4.84
C TYR A 32 10.75 11.31 3.96
N CYS A 33 10.22 11.31 2.74
CA CYS A 33 10.29 10.18 1.82
C CYS A 33 10.50 10.65 0.38
N ALA A 34 11.71 10.46 -0.16
CA ALA A 34 11.97 10.73 -1.57
C ALA A 34 11.05 9.91 -2.49
N LEU A 35 10.59 10.54 -3.57
CA LEU A 35 9.68 9.92 -4.54
C LEU A 35 10.16 8.55 -5.04
N GLU A 36 11.44 8.42 -5.37
CA GLU A 36 12.02 7.15 -5.82
C GLU A 36 11.93 6.05 -4.76
N ARG A 37 12.08 6.42 -3.48
CA ARG A 37 11.92 5.48 -2.36
C ARG A 37 10.46 5.06 -2.20
N ALA A 38 9.51 5.98 -2.36
CA ALA A 38 8.09 5.67 -2.33
C ALA A 38 7.68 4.73 -3.48
N ARG A 39 8.23 4.93 -4.69
CA ARG A 39 8.03 4.01 -5.83
C ARG A 39 8.56 2.61 -5.52
N VAL A 40 9.74 2.53 -4.91
CA VAL A 40 10.35 1.28 -4.49
C VAL A 40 9.50 0.58 -3.41
N PHE A 41 8.89 1.30 -2.46
CA PHE A 41 7.92 0.69 -1.55
C PHE A 41 6.68 0.17 -2.27
N ALA A 42 6.11 0.95 -3.20
CA ALA A 42 4.95 0.53 -3.96
C ALA A 42 5.23 -0.74 -4.78
N ALA A 43 6.42 -0.84 -5.40
CA ALA A 43 6.85 -2.01 -6.14
C ALA A 43 6.96 -3.26 -5.24
N ASP A 44 7.68 -3.14 -4.13
CA ASP A 44 7.85 -4.24 -3.17
C ASP A 44 6.51 -4.73 -2.59
N TRP A 45 5.58 -3.82 -2.31
CA TRP A 45 4.26 -4.14 -1.78
C TRP A 45 3.27 -4.64 -2.84
N GLY A 46 3.63 -4.61 -4.13
CA GLY A 46 2.73 -4.91 -5.23
C GLY A 46 1.56 -3.92 -5.34
N SER A 47 1.76 -2.70 -4.82
CA SER A 47 0.75 -1.65 -4.77
C SER A 47 0.73 -0.84 -6.06
N ARG A 48 -0.46 -0.35 -6.42
CA ARG A 48 -0.56 0.77 -7.38
C ARG A 48 0.03 2.02 -6.75
N VAL A 49 0.74 2.84 -7.53
CA VAL A 49 1.22 4.16 -7.07
C VAL A 49 0.35 5.29 -7.61
N VAL A 50 0.08 6.30 -6.78
CA VAL A 50 -0.52 7.59 -7.14
C VAL A 50 0.40 8.69 -6.66
N LEU A 51 0.72 9.61 -7.56
CA LEU A 51 1.63 10.71 -7.28
C LEU A 51 0.87 12.01 -7.25
N LEU A 52 1.12 12.78 -6.19
CA LEU A 52 0.56 14.10 -6.02
C LEU A 52 1.68 15.14 -6.19
N PRO A 53 1.52 16.12 -7.09
CA PRO A 53 2.48 17.20 -7.19
C PRO A 53 2.31 18.15 -5.99
N GLY A 54 3.41 18.45 -5.31
CA GLY A 54 3.45 19.52 -4.32
C GLY A 54 2.70 19.26 -3.00
N ALA A 55 2.31 18.02 -2.69
CA ALA A 55 1.43 17.69 -1.56
C ALA A 55 2.12 17.49 -0.20
N GLY A 56 3.41 17.83 -0.07
CA GLY A 56 4.18 17.72 1.16
C GLY A 56 4.19 16.30 1.73
N HIS A 57 4.05 16.15 3.05
CA HIS A 57 4.00 14.84 3.71
C HIS A 57 2.57 14.27 3.83
N ILE A 58 1.58 14.87 3.15
CA ILE A 58 0.16 14.45 3.18
C ILE A 58 -0.37 14.33 4.63
N ASN A 59 0.06 15.27 5.48
CA ASN A 59 -0.36 15.40 6.87
C ASN A 59 -1.24 16.66 7.06
N ALA A 60 -1.60 17.00 8.30
CA ALA A 60 -2.39 18.19 8.61
C ALA A 60 -1.73 19.50 8.15
N GLU A 61 -0.40 19.55 8.11
CA GLU A 61 0.38 20.73 7.70
C GLU A 61 0.47 20.87 6.17
N SER A 62 0.05 19.86 5.42
CA SER A 62 0.14 19.83 3.95
C SER A 62 -0.93 20.66 3.25
N GLY A 63 -1.84 21.31 4.00
CA GLY A 63 -2.83 22.23 3.45
C GLY A 63 -3.92 21.57 2.59
N LEU A 64 -4.17 20.27 2.76
CA LEU A 64 -5.13 19.51 1.96
C LEU A 64 -6.59 19.65 2.42
N ALA A 65 -6.84 20.34 3.55
CA ALA A 65 -8.15 20.48 4.20
C ALA A 65 -8.83 19.10 4.37
N ASP A 66 -10.12 19.00 4.03
CA ASP A 66 -10.89 17.74 4.09
C ASP A 66 -10.47 16.69 3.04
N TRP A 67 -9.54 17.04 2.15
CA TRP A 67 -8.93 16.17 1.14
C TRP A 67 -9.91 15.27 0.37
N PRO A 68 -10.88 15.85 -0.38
CA PRO A 68 -11.87 15.08 -1.14
C PRO A 68 -11.23 14.15 -2.20
N GLN A 69 -10.03 14.48 -2.68
CA GLN A 69 -9.24 13.62 -3.57
C GLN A 69 -8.85 12.31 -2.88
N GLY A 70 -8.46 12.35 -1.59
CA GLY A 70 -8.18 11.17 -0.79
C GLY A 70 -9.38 10.24 -0.67
N LEU A 71 -10.58 10.81 -0.41
CA LEU A 71 -11.83 10.05 -0.38
C LEU A 71 -12.15 9.38 -1.72
N LYS A 72 -11.89 10.06 -2.84
CA LYS A 72 -12.03 9.46 -4.19
C LYS A 72 -11.07 8.29 -4.39
N LEU A 73 -9.82 8.40 -3.93
CA LEU A 73 -8.83 7.33 -4.00
C LEU A 73 -9.25 6.11 -3.17
N LEU A 74 -9.76 6.34 -1.96
CA LEU A 74 -10.32 5.28 -1.11
C LEU A 74 -11.52 4.60 -1.78
N GLY A 75 -12.45 5.37 -2.35
CA GLY A 75 -13.58 4.83 -3.09
C GLY A 75 -13.15 3.95 -4.27
N ALA A 76 -12.12 4.38 -5.02
CA ALA A 76 -11.56 3.59 -6.10
C ALA A 76 -10.88 2.30 -5.63
N LEU A 77 -10.16 2.33 -4.50
CA LEU A 77 -9.57 1.14 -3.88
C LEU A 77 -10.65 0.13 -3.47
N ARG A 78 -11.71 0.60 -2.80
CA ARG A 78 -12.84 -0.25 -2.35
C ARG A 78 -13.50 -0.98 -3.51
N ARG A 79 -13.80 -0.27 -4.60
CA ARG A 79 -14.43 -0.87 -5.81
C ARG A 79 -13.54 -1.95 -6.46
N ARG A 80 -12.22 -1.75 -6.46
CA ARG A 80 -11.27 -2.73 -7.00
C ARG A 80 -11.11 -3.95 -6.09
N ALA A 81 -11.08 -3.73 -4.78
CA ALA A 81 -10.98 -4.81 -3.80
C ALA A 81 -12.23 -5.70 -3.83
N SER A 82 -13.43 -5.11 -3.95
CA SER A 82 -14.70 -5.86 -4.03
C SER A 82 -14.85 -6.71 -5.29
N TRP A 83 -14.05 -6.47 -6.34
CA TRP A 83 -14.11 -7.23 -7.59
C TRP A 83 -13.28 -8.54 -7.56
N ARG A 84 -12.47 -8.76 -6.51
CA ARG A 84 -11.71 -10.02 -6.34
C ARG A 84 -12.41 -10.90 -5.29
N ILE A 85 -13.19 -11.85 -5.79
CA ILE A 85 -13.75 -13.04 -5.13
C ILE A 85 -12.66 -13.73 -4.27
N PRO A 86 -12.99 -14.32 -3.10
CA PRO A 86 -12.04 -14.90 -2.16
C PRO A 86 -11.07 -15.92 -2.79
N PRO A 87 -9.92 -16.18 -2.16
CA PRO A 87 -9.02 -17.24 -2.62
C PRO A 87 -9.81 -18.55 -2.74
N PRO A 88 -9.59 -19.36 -3.80
CA PRO A 88 -10.25 -20.64 -3.93
C PRO A 88 -9.97 -21.48 -2.68
N ALA A 89 -10.99 -22.15 -2.15
CA ALA A 89 -10.83 -23.02 -0.99
C ALA A 89 -9.66 -23.98 -1.22
N LYS A 90 -8.81 -24.17 -0.20
CA LYS A 90 -7.76 -25.21 -0.24
C LYS A 90 -8.44 -26.53 -0.59
N ARG A 91 -8.06 -27.12 -1.73
CA ARG A 91 -8.50 -28.47 -2.11
C ARG A 91 -8.03 -29.44 -1.03
N ILE A 92 -8.97 -30.03 -0.30
CA ILE A 92 -8.68 -31.14 0.61
C ILE A 92 -8.42 -32.37 -0.29
N PRO A 93 -7.26 -33.02 -0.22
CA PRO A 93 -7.02 -34.24 -0.98
C PRO A 93 -8.04 -35.31 -0.56
N PRO A 94 -8.51 -36.17 -1.48
CA PRO A 94 -9.40 -37.25 -1.12
C PRO A 94 -8.75 -38.09 -0.02
N ILE A 95 -9.54 -38.46 1.00
CA ILE A 95 -9.09 -39.36 2.06
C ILE A 95 -8.65 -40.66 1.37
N PRO A 96 -7.39 -41.12 1.56
CA PRO A 96 -6.97 -42.38 0.97
C PRO A 96 -7.84 -43.49 1.57
N VAL A 97 -8.60 -44.15 0.69
CA VAL A 97 -9.30 -45.39 1.02
C VAL A 97 -8.21 -46.46 1.02
N TYR A 98 -7.92 -47.01 2.20
CA TYR A 98 -7.10 -48.21 2.31
C TYR A 98 -8.05 -49.40 2.30
N ASP A 99 -7.88 -50.31 1.34
CA ASP A 99 -8.62 -51.57 1.31
C ASP A 99 -8.18 -52.44 2.49
N LEU A 100 -9.15 -52.96 3.25
CA LEU A 100 -8.95 -53.88 4.39
C LEU A 100 -8.75 -55.33 3.93
#